data_AF-A0A2H4XT36-F1
#
_entry.id   AF-A0A2H4XT36-F1
#
_cell.length_a   1.000
_cell.length_b   1.000
_cell.length_c   1.000
_cell.angle_alpha   90.00
_cell.angle_beta   90.00
_cell.angle_gamma   90.00
#
_symmetry.space_group_name_H-M   'P 1'
#
loop_
_entity.id
_entity.type
_entity.pdbx_description
1 polymer ?
#
loop_
_entity_poly.entity_id
_entity_poly.type
_entity_poly.pdbx_seq_one_letter_code
_entity_poly.pdbx_strand_id
1 'polypeptide(L)'
;SENYIQYPQNVTLTLSLGKKFEVTYVSLQFCSPRPESMAIFKSMDYGKSWVPFQFYSTQCRKMYNKPNKAVITKQNEQEAICTDSHTDMYPLSGGLIAFSTLDGRPSAHDFDNSPVLQDWVTATDIKVVFSRLHTFGDENEDDSELARDSYFYAVSDLQVGGRCKCNGHASRCVKDRDDNLVCDCKHNTAGPECDR
;
A
#
# COMPACT_ATOMS: atom_id res chain seq x y z
N SER A 1 -9.72 -15.47 0.28
CA SER A 1 -10.65 -14.98 1.32
C SER A 1 -11.78 -15.97 1.42
N GLU A 2 -12.78 -15.75 2.28
CA GLU A 2 -14.09 -16.38 2.07
C GLU A 2 -14.68 -15.95 0.71
N ASN A 3 -15.61 -16.75 0.21
CA ASN A 3 -16.24 -16.54 -1.09
C ASN A 3 -17.20 -15.35 -1.03
N TYR A 4 -17.33 -14.65 -2.15
CA TYR A 4 -18.29 -13.59 -2.41
C TYR A 4 -18.31 -12.42 -1.40
N ILE A 5 -17.14 -12.08 -0.82
CA ILE A 5 -16.99 -10.81 -0.08
C ILE A 5 -16.98 -9.66 -1.09
N GLN A 6 -18.15 -9.05 -1.29
CA GLN A 6 -18.39 -7.99 -2.27
C GLN A 6 -18.77 -6.66 -1.61
N TYR A 7 -18.57 -5.55 -2.31
CA TYR A 7 -18.94 -4.21 -1.84
C TYR A 7 -20.39 -4.18 -1.31
N PRO A 8 -20.64 -3.60 -0.11
CA PRO A 8 -19.76 -2.72 0.67
C PRO A 8 -18.82 -3.43 1.65
N GLN A 9 -18.82 -4.78 1.69
CA GLN A 9 -17.85 -5.52 2.49
C GLN A 9 -16.45 -5.46 1.86
N ASN A 10 -15.43 -5.64 2.68
CA ASN A 10 -14.04 -5.61 2.23
C ASN A 10 -13.20 -6.67 2.93
N VAL A 11 -12.06 -7.00 2.32
CA VAL A 11 -11.03 -7.85 2.91
C VAL A 11 -9.80 -6.99 3.18
N THR A 12 -9.27 -7.07 4.39
CA THR A 12 -8.13 -6.26 4.81
C THR A 12 -6.92 -7.13 5.16
N LEU A 13 -5.78 -6.82 4.57
CA LEU A 13 -4.46 -7.32 4.96
C LEU A 13 -3.74 -6.23 5.74
N THR A 14 -3.16 -6.55 6.89
CA THR A 14 -2.36 -5.59 7.68
C THR A 14 -1.01 -6.20 8.01
N LEU A 15 0.05 -5.46 7.73
CA LEU A 15 1.43 -5.84 8.00
C LEU A 15 2.07 -4.79 8.91
N SER A 16 2.47 -5.20 10.11
CA SER A 16 3.24 -4.37 11.04
C SER A 16 4.73 -4.60 10.85
N LEU A 17 5.48 -3.53 10.58
CA LEU A 17 6.93 -3.60 10.32
C LEU A 17 7.77 -3.55 11.61
N GLY A 18 7.17 -3.13 12.74
CA GLY A 18 7.82 -3.05 14.04
C GLY A 18 8.84 -1.91 14.21
N LYS A 19 9.12 -1.17 13.13
CA LYS A 19 9.99 0.02 13.10
C LYS A 19 9.54 0.94 11.96
N LYS A 20 9.92 2.22 11.98
CA LYS A 20 9.81 3.10 10.81
C LYS A 20 10.72 2.65 9.67
N PHE A 21 10.13 2.44 8.50
CA PHE A 21 10.81 2.20 7.22
C PHE A 21 10.58 3.37 6.27
N GLU A 22 11.56 3.64 5.41
CA GLU A 22 11.38 4.40 4.17
C GLU A 22 10.97 3.42 3.08
N VAL A 23 9.66 3.34 2.80
CA VAL A 23 9.07 2.40 1.85
C VAL A 23 9.28 2.91 0.43
N THR A 24 9.88 2.07 -0.41
CA THR A 24 10.07 2.34 -1.84
C THR A 24 8.91 1.83 -2.66
N TYR A 25 8.40 0.63 -2.33
CA TYR A 25 7.26 0.06 -3.05
C TYR A 25 6.42 -0.89 -2.18
N VAL A 26 5.16 -1.07 -2.57
CA VAL A 26 4.28 -2.15 -2.09
C VAL A 26 3.79 -2.92 -3.31
N SER A 27 3.97 -4.23 -3.34
CA SER A 27 3.51 -5.06 -4.46
C SER A 27 2.74 -6.30 -3.99
N LEU A 28 1.73 -6.66 -4.77
CA LEU A 28 0.90 -7.83 -4.54
C LEU A 28 0.82 -8.67 -5.81
N GLN A 29 1.14 -9.96 -5.71
CA GLN A 29 0.93 -10.94 -6.76
C GLN A 29 -0.33 -11.75 -6.46
N PHE A 30 -1.28 -11.75 -7.38
CA PHE A 30 -2.59 -12.36 -7.18
C PHE A 30 -2.67 -13.77 -7.78
N CYS A 31 -3.33 -14.68 -7.08
CA CYS A 31 -3.74 -15.98 -7.61
C CYS A 31 -5.13 -15.91 -8.24
N SER A 32 -5.99 -15.02 -7.72
CA SER A 32 -7.28 -14.66 -8.31
C SER A 32 -7.09 -13.53 -9.34
N PRO A 33 -8.15 -13.12 -10.08
CA PRO A 33 -8.16 -11.83 -10.74
C PRO A 33 -7.88 -10.71 -9.73
N ARG A 34 -7.30 -9.61 -10.20
CA ARG A 34 -7.08 -8.42 -9.37
C ARG A 34 -8.41 -7.82 -8.91
N PRO A 35 -8.46 -7.14 -7.76
CA PRO A 35 -9.65 -6.39 -7.36
C PRO A 35 -9.98 -5.30 -8.38
N GLU A 36 -11.27 -5.07 -8.62
CA GLU A 36 -11.70 -3.91 -9.39
C GLU A 36 -11.41 -2.62 -8.61
N SER A 37 -11.61 -2.65 -7.29
CA SER A 37 -11.28 -1.55 -6.39
C SER A 37 -10.51 -2.03 -5.18
N MET A 38 -9.37 -1.38 -4.90
CA MET A 38 -8.58 -1.57 -3.70
C MET A 38 -7.89 -0.28 -3.24
N ALA A 39 -7.45 -0.27 -1.99
CA ALA A 39 -6.76 0.86 -1.37
C ALA A 39 -5.57 0.36 -0.55
N ILE A 40 -4.49 1.14 -0.56
CA ILE A 40 -3.32 0.94 0.29
C ILE A 40 -3.28 2.12 1.26
N PHE A 41 -3.14 1.81 2.54
CA PHE A 41 -2.96 2.76 3.63
C PHE A 41 -1.64 2.48 4.33
N LYS A 42 -1.09 3.51 4.98
CA LYS A 42 0.04 3.37 5.88
C LYS A 42 -0.27 3.94 7.26
N SER A 43 0.43 3.44 8.27
CA SER A 43 0.55 4.09 9.57
C SER A 43 1.97 4.60 9.75
N MET A 44 2.13 5.67 10.53
CA MET A 44 3.44 6.21 10.94
C MET A 44 3.61 6.18 12.48
N ASP A 45 2.62 5.62 13.18
CA ASP A 45 2.46 5.66 14.63
C ASP A 45 2.10 4.29 15.21
N TYR A 46 2.59 3.22 14.58
CA TYR A 46 2.45 1.83 15.02
C TYR A 46 0.98 1.36 15.05
N GLY A 47 0.25 1.67 13.97
CA GLY A 47 -1.12 1.21 13.72
C GLY A 47 -2.22 2.01 14.39
N LYS A 48 -1.90 3.09 15.13
CA LYS A 48 -2.88 3.92 15.86
C LYS A 48 -3.72 4.77 14.91
N SER A 49 -3.09 5.37 13.90
CA SER A 49 -3.75 6.10 12.84
C SER A 49 -3.34 5.56 11.47
N TRP A 50 -4.24 5.73 10.49
CA TRP A 50 -4.07 5.25 9.13
C TRP A 50 -4.34 6.38 8.15
N VAL A 51 -3.37 6.61 7.26
CA VAL A 51 -3.50 7.60 6.19
C VAL A 51 -3.47 6.90 4.82
N PRO A 52 -4.20 7.40 3.83
CA PRO A 52 -4.17 6.82 2.49
C PRO A 52 -2.78 6.89 1.86
N PHE A 53 -2.40 5.84 1.14
CA PHE A 53 -1.12 5.74 0.43
C PHE A 53 -1.32 5.66 -1.09
N GLN A 54 -2.28 4.84 -1.56
CA GLN A 54 -2.62 4.67 -2.98
C GLN A 54 -4.04 4.11 -3.14
N PHE A 55 -4.75 4.51 -4.18
CA PHE A 55 -6.04 3.92 -4.57
C PHE A 55 -6.00 3.35 -5.99
N TYR A 56 -6.71 2.24 -6.18
CA TYR A 56 -6.94 1.62 -7.48
C TYR A 56 -8.45 1.42 -7.65
N SER A 57 -9.05 1.96 -8.70
CA SER A 57 -10.48 1.78 -9.02
C SER A 57 -10.81 2.27 -10.43
N THR A 58 -11.70 1.57 -11.15
CA THR A 58 -12.26 2.10 -12.41
C THR A 58 -13.22 3.28 -12.16
N GLN A 59 -13.73 3.40 -10.93
CA GLN A 59 -14.71 4.42 -10.53
C GLN A 59 -14.24 5.24 -9.33
N CYS A 60 -12.98 5.73 -9.37
CA CYS A 60 -12.33 6.52 -8.31
C CYS A 60 -13.23 7.55 -7.62
N ARG A 61 -14.03 8.30 -8.39
CA ARG A 61 -14.90 9.35 -7.84
C ARG A 61 -16.06 8.79 -7.03
N LYS A 62 -16.67 7.69 -7.47
CA LYS A 62 -17.79 7.05 -6.76
C LYS A 62 -17.31 6.22 -5.58
N MET A 63 -16.18 5.52 -5.75
CA MET A 63 -15.66 4.57 -4.76
C MET A 63 -14.91 5.26 -3.62
N TYR A 64 -14.03 6.22 -3.94
CA TYR A 64 -13.11 6.83 -2.97
C TYR A 64 -13.20 8.36 -2.94
N ASN A 65 -14.17 8.95 -3.64
CA ASN A 65 -14.32 10.40 -3.80
C ASN A 65 -13.04 11.11 -4.30
N LYS A 66 -12.21 10.40 -5.07
CA LYS A 66 -10.96 10.91 -5.65
C LYS A 66 -11.09 11.14 -7.16
N PRO A 67 -10.44 12.17 -7.73
CA PRO A 67 -10.30 12.26 -9.18
C PRO A 67 -9.46 11.09 -9.71
N ASN A 68 -9.80 10.59 -10.91
CA ASN A 68 -9.02 9.57 -11.59
C ASN A 68 -7.74 10.21 -12.16
N LYS A 69 -6.57 9.62 -11.88
CA LYS A 69 -5.24 10.05 -12.35
C LYS A 69 -4.98 11.54 -12.10
N ALA A 70 -5.20 11.95 -10.85
CA ALA A 70 -4.88 13.30 -10.39
C ALA A 70 -3.40 13.63 -10.62
N VAL A 71 -3.11 14.83 -11.11
CA VAL A 71 -1.73 15.30 -11.27
C VAL A 71 -1.14 15.63 -9.91
N ILE A 72 0.06 15.12 -9.64
CA ILE A 72 0.84 15.47 -8.45
C ILE A 72 1.69 16.70 -8.78
N THR A 73 1.52 17.76 -8.01
CA THR A 73 2.33 18.98 -8.06
C THR A 73 3.18 19.09 -6.80
N LYS A 74 4.12 20.05 -6.78
CA LYS A 74 4.96 20.32 -5.59
C LYS A 74 4.14 20.64 -4.33
N GLN A 75 2.90 21.09 -4.48
CA GLN A 75 2.03 21.49 -3.37
C GLN A 75 1.29 20.30 -2.72
N ASN A 76 1.12 19.19 -3.43
CA ASN A 76 0.38 18.02 -2.95
C ASN A 76 1.18 16.72 -3.07
N GLU A 77 2.49 16.78 -2.91
CA GLU A 77 3.40 15.63 -2.98
C GLU A 77 3.19 14.57 -1.89
N GLN A 78 2.29 14.78 -0.95
CA GLN A 78 1.86 13.77 0.03
C GLN A 78 0.42 13.31 -0.19
N GLU A 79 -0.19 13.67 -1.31
CA GLU A 79 -1.53 13.21 -1.64
C GLU A 79 -1.48 11.79 -2.23
N ALA A 80 -2.35 10.92 -1.72
CA ALA A 80 -2.66 9.63 -2.33
C ALA A 80 -3.57 9.82 -3.54
N ILE A 81 -3.12 9.34 -4.69
CA ILE A 81 -3.87 9.41 -5.94
C ILE A 81 -4.73 8.15 -6.13
N CYS A 82 -5.73 8.26 -7.01
CA CYS A 82 -6.49 7.12 -7.49
C CYS A 82 -6.26 6.92 -8.98
N THR A 83 -6.06 5.68 -9.41
CA THR A 83 -5.85 5.32 -10.81
C THR A 83 -6.65 4.07 -11.16
N ASP A 84 -7.06 3.97 -12.42
CA ASP A 84 -7.62 2.77 -13.05
C ASP A 84 -6.53 1.86 -13.66
N SER A 85 -5.25 2.20 -13.44
CA SER A 85 -4.16 1.35 -13.91
C SER A 85 -4.12 0.07 -13.09
N HIS A 86 -3.94 -1.08 -13.74
CA HIS A 86 -3.90 -2.39 -13.10
C HIS A 86 -5.21 -2.83 -12.43
N THR A 87 -6.33 -2.17 -12.72
CA THR A 87 -7.68 -2.64 -12.33
C THR A 87 -8.34 -3.48 -13.41
N ASP A 88 -7.59 -3.94 -14.42
CA ASP A 88 -8.14 -4.88 -15.39
C ASP A 88 -8.16 -6.29 -14.79
N MET A 89 -9.28 -6.99 -15.00
CA MET A 89 -9.48 -8.35 -14.51
C MET A 89 -8.45 -9.34 -15.06
N TYR A 90 -7.94 -9.11 -16.27
CA TYR A 90 -6.91 -9.94 -16.89
C TYR A 90 -5.51 -9.50 -16.45
N PRO A 91 -4.59 -10.45 -16.14
CA PRO A 91 -4.78 -11.89 -16.20
C PRO A 91 -5.61 -12.42 -15.02
N LEU A 92 -6.35 -13.52 -15.24
CA LEU A 92 -7.19 -14.14 -14.21
C LEU A 92 -6.38 -14.78 -13.07
N SER A 93 -5.08 -14.97 -13.28
CA SER A 93 -4.14 -15.44 -12.27
C SER A 93 -2.75 -14.89 -12.60
N GLY A 94 -1.91 -14.69 -11.58
CA GLY A 94 -0.59 -14.07 -11.72
C GLY A 94 -0.63 -12.56 -11.95
N GLY A 95 -1.78 -11.91 -11.73
CA GLY A 95 -1.91 -10.46 -11.83
C GLY A 95 -1.01 -9.77 -10.82
N LEU A 96 -0.27 -8.75 -11.27
CA LEU A 96 0.61 -7.94 -10.41
C LEU A 96 0.04 -6.54 -10.24
N ILE A 97 0.05 -6.04 -9.01
CA ILE A 97 -0.11 -4.63 -8.68
C ILE A 97 1.16 -4.19 -7.96
N ALA A 98 1.82 -3.15 -8.47
CA ALA A 98 2.99 -2.55 -7.86
C ALA A 98 2.77 -1.05 -7.67
N PHE A 99 2.83 -0.59 -6.43
CA PHE A 99 2.79 0.80 -6.05
C PHE A 99 4.21 1.28 -5.74
N SER A 100 4.74 2.22 -6.53
CA SER A 100 6.00 2.91 -6.25
C SER A 100 5.71 4.23 -5.54
N THR A 101 6.30 4.45 -4.37
CA THR A 101 5.93 5.57 -3.48
C THR A 101 6.31 6.93 -4.06
N LEU A 102 7.38 6.99 -4.86
CA LEU A 102 7.92 8.21 -5.47
C LEU A 102 7.48 8.43 -6.92
N ASP A 103 6.72 7.50 -7.50
CA ASP A 103 6.29 7.62 -8.90
C ASP A 103 5.39 8.86 -9.11
N GLY A 104 5.69 9.60 -10.17
CA GLY A 104 5.01 10.85 -10.51
C GLY A 104 5.21 12.03 -9.54
N ARG A 105 6.08 11.91 -8.52
CA ARG A 105 6.30 12.99 -7.53
C ARG A 105 7.43 13.94 -7.98
N PRO A 106 7.15 15.25 -8.17
CA PRO A 106 8.13 16.20 -8.70
C PRO A 106 9.49 16.23 -8.00
N SER A 107 9.53 16.14 -6.67
CA SER A 107 10.76 16.23 -5.87
C SER A 107 11.47 14.89 -5.69
N ALA A 108 11.04 13.82 -6.35
CA ALA A 108 11.63 12.49 -6.21
C ALA A 108 13.13 12.45 -6.60
N HIS A 109 13.54 13.28 -7.56
CA HIS A 109 14.94 13.41 -7.98
C HIS A 109 15.84 14.10 -6.95
N ASP A 110 15.24 14.81 -5.99
CA ASP A 110 15.91 15.55 -4.91
C ASP A 110 15.38 15.08 -3.53
N PHE A 111 15.17 13.76 -3.42
CA PHE A 111 14.58 13.13 -2.23
C PHE A 111 15.36 13.44 -0.94
N ASP A 112 16.69 13.45 -1.01
CA ASP A 112 17.57 13.69 0.15
C ASP A 112 17.38 15.09 0.76
N ASN A 113 16.89 16.06 -0.03
CA ASN A 113 16.58 17.41 0.44
C ASN A 113 15.07 17.69 0.56
N SER A 114 14.21 16.69 0.31
CA SER A 114 12.75 16.84 0.38
C SER A 114 12.19 16.20 1.65
N PRO A 115 12.05 16.95 2.77
CA PRO A 115 11.46 16.42 4.00
C PRO A 115 10.01 15.94 3.78
N VAL A 116 9.30 16.57 2.83
CA VAL A 116 7.94 16.21 2.43
C VAL A 116 7.90 14.78 1.90
N LEU A 117 8.83 14.41 1.01
CA LEU A 117 8.90 13.06 0.47
C LEU A 117 9.49 12.05 1.45
N GLN A 118 10.47 12.45 2.27
CA GLN A 118 11.01 11.61 3.34
C GLN A 118 9.92 11.18 4.34
N ASP A 119 9.01 12.11 4.69
CA ASP A 119 7.85 11.79 5.51
C ASP A 119 6.80 10.95 4.72
N TRP A 120 6.57 11.28 3.45
CA TRP A 120 5.66 10.52 2.59
C TRP A 120 6.03 9.03 2.45
N VAL A 121 7.31 8.69 2.35
CA VAL A 121 7.74 7.29 2.26
C VAL A 121 7.82 6.60 3.62
N THR A 122 7.74 7.35 4.73
CA THR A 122 7.85 6.79 6.07
C THR A 122 6.60 6.00 6.44
N ALA A 123 6.76 4.75 6.89
CA ALA A 123 5.67 3.93 7.42
C ALA A 123 6.16 2.99 8.53
N THR A 124 5.30 2.69 9.50
CA THR A 124 5.48 1.62 10.50
C THR A 124 4.62 0.40 10.18
N ASP A 125 3.52 0.59 9.46
CA ASP A 125 2.57 -0.45 9.11
C ASP A 125 1.97 -0.16 7.73
N ILE A 126 1.67 -1.23 7.00
CA ILE A 126 0.97 -1.18 5.71
C ILE A 126 -0.35 -1.93 5.84
N LYS A 127 -1.42 -1.35 5.30
CA LYS A 127 -2.74 -1.97 5.23
C LYS A 127 -3.24 -1.92 3.81
N VAL A 128 -3.67 -3.07 3.31
CA VAL A 128 -4.26 -3.21 1.98
C VAL A 128 -5.71 -3.62 2.15
N VAL A 129 -6.63 -2.87 1.53
CA VAL A 129 -8.07 -3.11 1.60
C VAL A 129 -8.57 -3.43 0.20
N PHE A 130 -9.11 -4.63 0.02
CA PHE A 130 -9.80 -5.05 -1.19
C PHE A 130 -11.29 -4.77 -1.03
N SER A 131 -11.84 -3.91 -1.88
CA SER A 131 -13.15 -3.31 -1.65
C SER A 131 -14.21 -3.76 -2.65
N ARG A 132 -13.84 -4.13 -3.88
CA ARG A 132 -14.78 -4.60 -4.90
C ARG A 132 -14.13 -5.64 -5.83
N LEU A 133 -14.82 -6.74 -6.08
CA LEU A 133 -14.42 -7.77 -7.05
C LEU A 133 -14.86 -7.37 -8.46
N HIS A 134 -14.19 -7.90 -9.49
CA HIS A 134 -14.76 -7.91 -10.83
C HIS A 134 -15.92 -8.88 -10.91
N THR A 135 -16.90 -8.54 -11.75
CA THR A 135 -18.00 -9.42 -12.16
C THR A 135 -17.96 -9.54 -13.67
N PHE A 136 -18.36 -10.69 -14.21
CA PHE A 136 -18.35 -10.95 -15.67
C PHE A 136 -19.58 -10.37 -16.40
N GLY A 137 -20.42 -9.59 -15.72
CA GLY A 137 -21.72 -9.15 -16.23
C GLY A 137 -22.87 -10.08 -15.85
N ASP A 138 -22.57 -11.21 -15.20
CA ASP A 138 -23.53 -12.22 -14.73
C ASP A 138 -24.25 -11.80 -13.43
N GLU A 139 -24.20 -10.52 -13.06
CA GLU A 139 -24.85 -10.00 -11.84
C GLU A 139 -26.39 -10.14 -11.88
N ASN A 140 -26.96 -10.34 -13.09
CA ASN A 140 -28.40 -10.35 -13.34
C ASN A 140 -28.95 -11.73 -13.75
N GLU A 141 -28.12 -12.77 -13.87
CA GLU A 141 -28.57 -14.12 -14.23
C GLU A 141 -28.37 -15.06 -13.03
N ASP A 142 -29.49 -15.44 -12.41
CA ASP A 142 -29.68 -16.51 -11.43
C ASP A 142 -28.43 -16.96 -10.66
N ASP A 143 -28.21 -16.34 -9.49
CA ASP A 143 -28.03 -16.93 -8.14
C ASP A 143 -27.49 -18.37 -8.01
N SER A 144 -26.67 -18.87 -8.93
CA SER A 144 -26.03 -20.16 -8.76
C SER A 144 -24.96 -19.97 -7.69
N GLU A 145 -25.14 -20.67 -6.58
CA GLU A 145 -24.18 -20.77 -5.47
C GLU A 145 -22.76 -21.02 -6.01
N LEU A 146 -22.67 -21.82 -7.07
CA LEU A 146 -21.44 -22.13 -7.81
C LEU A 146 -20.75 -20.91 -8.45
N ALA A 147 -21.50 -19.96 -9.00
CA ALA A 147 -20.92 -18.73 -9.55
C ALA A 147 -20.35 -17.85 -8.43
N ARG A 148 -21.09 -17.71 -7.32
CA ARG A 148 -20.64 -16.94 -6.14
C ARG A 148 -19.39 -17.53 -5.50
N ASP A 149 -19.26 -18.85 -5.51
CA ASP A 149 -18.09 -19.57 -5.00
C ASP A 149 -16.81 -19.31 -5.81
N SER A 150 -16.93 -18.83 -7.05
CA SER A 150 -15.77 -18.50 -7.90
C SER A 150 -15.18 -17.11 -7.64
N TYR A 151 -15.91 -16.23 -6.93
CA TYR A 151 -15.50 -14.85 -6.70
C TYR A 151 -14.89 -14.69 -5.31
N PHE A 152 -13.56 -14.62 -5.23
CA PHE A 152 -12.83 -14.39 -3.98
C PHE A 152 -11.50 -13.67 -4.24
N TYR A 153 -10.91 -13.12 -3.18
CA TYR A 153 -9.57 -12.54 -3.24
C TYR A 153 -8.51 -13.58 -2.88
N ALA A 154 -7.49 -13.77 -3.72
CA ALA A 154 -6.34 -14.59 -3.41
C ALA A 154 -5.03 -13.93 -3.85
N VAL A 155 -4.07 -13.86 -2.93
CA VAL A 155 -2.74 -13.27 -3.11
C VAL A 155 -1.71 -14.36 -2.81
N SER A 156 -0.74 -14.55 -3.70
CA SER A 156 0.40 -15.46 -3.50
C SER A 156 1.53 -14.81 -2.73
N ASP A 157 1.79 -13.52 -3.01
CA ASP A 157 2.89 -12.79 -2.41
C ASP A 157 2.54 -11.33 -2.14
N LEU A 158 2.96 -10.82 -0.97
CA LEU A 158 2.85 -9.42 -0.56
C LEU A 158 4.24 -8.94 -0.16
N GLN A 159 4.77 -7.97 -0.90
CA GLN A 159 6.07 -7.36 -0.60
C GLN A 159 5.91 -5.89 -0.24
N VAL A 160 6.61 -5.48 0.81
CA VAL A 160 6.83 -4.07 1.17
C VAL A 160 8.33 -3.84 1.11
N GLY A 161 8.79 -3.29 -0.02
CA GLY A 161 10.19 -3.02 -0.27
C GLY A 161 10.59 -1.65 0.27
N GLY A 162 11.73 -1.59 0.95
CA GLY A 162 12.24 -0.35 1.52
C GLY A 162 13.47 -0.59 2.38
N ARG A 163 13.83 0.42 3.17
CA ARG A 163 14.95 0.35 4.12
C ARG A 163 14.54 0.88 5.48
N CYS A 164 15.21 0.42 6.52
CA CYS A 164 15.07 1.00 7.86
C CYS A 164 15.31 2.52 7.82
N LYS A 165 14.42 3.30 8.43
CA LYS A 165 14.64 4.74 8.61
C LYS A 165 15.65 4.94 9.74
N CYS A 166 16.85 5.38 9.37
CA CYS A 166 17.94 5.71 10.29
C CYS A 166 18.56 7.09 10.00
N ASN A 167 17.89 7.92 9.18
CA ASN A 167 18.33 9.27 8.81
C ASN A 167 19.78 9.36 8.30
N GLY A 168 20.30 8.31 7.65
CA GLY A 168 21.69 8.24 7.18
C GLY A 168 22.75 8.01 8.26
N HIS A 169 22.35 7.79 9.52
CA HIS A 169 23.25 7.64 10.66
C HIS A 169 23.45 6.18 11.12
N ALA A 170 22.94 5.19 10.39
CA ALA A 170 23.24 3.78 10.62
C ALA A 170 23.30 3.01 9.30
N SER A 171 24.15 1.98 9.24
CA SER A 171 24.28 1.08 8.08
C SER A 171 23.39 -0.17 8.17
N ARG A 172 22.78 -0.42 9.33
CA ARG A 172 21.92 -1.58 9.59
C ARG A 172 20.96 -1.34 10.76
N CYS A 173 19.91 -2.14 10.79
CA CYS A 173 19.08 -2.33 11.98
C CYS A 173 19.43 -3.63 12.70
N VAL A 174 19.30 -3.63 14.01
CA VAL A 174 19.51 -4.77 14.88
C VAL A 174 18.35 -4.88 15.87
N LYS A 175 18.14 -6.06 16.44
CA LYS A 175 17.21 -6.20 17.57
C LYS A 175 17.88 -5.77 18.86
N ASP A 176 17.17 -5.01 19.69
CA ASP A 176 17.62 -4.62 21.02
C ASP A 176 17.37 -5.73 22.06
N ARG A 177 17.52 -5.40 23.36
CA ARG A 177 17.32 -6.35 24.46
C ARG A 177 15.86 -6.78 24.63
N ASP A 178 14.93 -5.97 24.16
CA ASP A 178 13.49 -6.19 24.24
C ASP A 178 12.94 -6.80 22.93
N ASP A 179 13.83 -7.29 22.05
CA ASP A 179 13.54 -7.84 20.72
C ASP A 179 12.95 -6.83 19.72
N ASN A 180 13.03 -5.52 20.02
CA ASN A 180 12.57 -4.46 19.12
C ASN A 180 13.62 -4.16 18.05
N LEU A 181 13.19 -3.96 16.81
CA LEU A 181 14.07 -3.56 15.72
C LEU A 181 14.43 -2.08 15.84
N VAL A 182 15.72 -1.76 16.00
CA VAL A 182 16.24 -0.38 16.13
C VAL A 182 17.46 -0.17 15.23
N CYS A 183 17.81 1.09 14.94
CA CYS A 183 19.02 1.41 14.20
C CYS A 183 20.28 1.18 15.05
N ASP A 184 21.35 0.64 14.46
CA ASP A 184 22.71 0.60 15.07
C ASP A 184 23.38 1.97 14.88
N CYS A 185 22.90 2.98 15.62
CA CYS A 185 23.26 4.39 15.42
C CYS A 185 24.77 4.67 15.52
N LYS A 186 25.23 5.56 14.66
CA LYS A 186 26.61 6.08 14.55
C LYS A 186 26.58 7.61 14.60
N HIS A 187 27.70 8.25 14.28
CA HIS A 187 27.81 9.71 14.18
C HIS A 187 27.37 10.45 15.46
N ASN A 188 27.54 9.82 16.63
CA ASN A 188 27.09 10.31 17.94
C ASN A 188 25.58 10.61 18.03
N THR A 189 24.77 9.91 17.25
CA THR A 189 23.30 10.00 17.29
C THR A 189 22.70 8.92 18.20
N ALA A 190 21.47 9.15 18.65
CA ALA A 190 20.69 8.26 19.49
C ALA A 190 19.21 8.23 19.06
N GLY A 191 18.43 7.40 19.75
CA GLY A 191 17.02 7.17 19.42
C GLY A 191 16.81 6.04 18.42
N PRO A 192 15.57 5.54 18.28
CA PRO A 192 15.27 4.36 17.45
C PRO A 192 15.55 4.60 15.96
N GLU A 193 15.43 5.83 15.48
CA GLU A 193 15.70 6.26 14.10
C GLU A 193 17.00 7.07 13.96
N CYS A 194 17.83 7.16 15.00
CA CYS A 194 18.98 8.07 15.02
C CYS A 194 18.58 9.54 14.78
N ASP A 195 17.52 9.99 15.45
CA ASP A 195 16.86 11.28 15.28
C ASP A 195 17.29 12.34 16.31
N ARG A 196 18.22 12.00 17.21
CA ARG A 196 18.70 12.86 18.30
C ARG A 196 20.20 12.81 18.45
#